data_AF-A0A167INQ5-F1
#
_entry.id   AF-A0A167INQ5-F1
#
_cell.length_a   1.000
_cell.length_b   1.000
_cell.length_c   1.000
_cell.angle_alpha   90.00
_cell.angle_beta   90.00
_cell.angle_gamma   90.00
#
_symmetry.space_group_name_H-M   'P 1'
#
loop_
_entity.id
_entity.type
_entity.pdbx_description
1 polymer ?
#
loop_
_entity_poly.entity_id
_entity_poly.type
_entity_poly.pdbx_seq_one_letter_code
_entity_poly.pdbx_strand_id
1 'polypeptide(L)'
;MQAQDLQKHKGSDRIIIISSPEFGDKKAEEQVALLRSQKDELKDRKLIVYQVTNHGYVENFGWGIEPSVRTQSKIDGFYVTLIGLDGTEKFSSENVEQPATFFNLVDSMPMRKEELRENE
;
A
#
# COMPACT_ATOMS: atom_id res chain seq x y z
N MET A 1 32.81 9.68 10.38
CA MET A 1 31.45 10.27 10.53
C MET A 1 31.52 11.63 9.85
N GLN A 2 30.78 11.98 8.82
CA GLN A 2 29.34 11.79 8.66
C GLN A 2 28.97 11.72 7.17
N ALA A 3 28.20 10.70 6.79
CA ALA A 3 27.41 10.65 5.57
C ALA A 3 26.18 11.53 5.78
N GLN A 4 26.44 12.83 5.82
CA GLN A 4 25.50 13.87 6.19
C GLN A 4 24.32 13.89 5.20
N ASP A 5 23.16 13.53 5.72
CA ASP A 5 21.89 14.23 5.48
C ASP A 5 21.13 13.97 4.15
N LEU A 6 21.39 12.88 3.43
CA LEU A 6 20.70 12.57 2.16
C LEU A 6 19.51 11.59 2.22
N GLN A 7 19.12 11.08 3.40
CA GLN A 7 18.03 10.09 3.51
C GLN A 7 16.84 10.52 4.39
N LYS A 8 16.79 11.78 4.83
CA LYS A 8 15.79 12.21 5.82
C LYS A 8 14.33 12.20 5.34
N HIS A 9 14.04 12.13 4.04
CA HIS A 9 12.65 12.12 3.56
C HIS A 9 12.49 11.45 2.19
N LYS A 10 12.57 10.12 2.12
CA LYS A 10 11.99 9.37 1.00
C LYS A 10 11.07 8.27 1.53
N GLY A 11 9.78 8.51 1.38
CA GLY A 11 8.67 7.62 1.76
C GLY A 11 8.43 7.56 3.26
N SER A 12 7.54 8.41 3.80
CA SER A 12 7.10 8.27 5.21
C SER A 12 6.22 7.04 5.41
N ASP A 13 5.60 6.55 4.34
CA ASP A 13 4.63 5.47 4.37
C ASP A 13 4.86 4.46 3.26
N ARG A 14 4.57 3.20 3.55
CA ARG A 14 4.46 2.09 2.60
C ARG A 14 3.07 2.12 1.98
N ILE A 15 2.96 1.73 0.71
CA ILE A 15 1.71 1.88 -0.03
C ILE A 15 1.22 0.52 -0.50
N ILE A 16 -0.02 0.17 -0.16
CA ILE A 16 -0.75 -0.94 -0.78
C ILE A 16 -1.67 -0.37 -1.85
N ILE A 17 -1.48 -0.79 -3.10
CA ILE A 17 -2.31 -0.40 -4.24
C ILE A 17 -3.21 -1.57 -4.59
N ILE A 18 -4.52 -1.35 -4.57
CA ILE A 18 -5.55 -2.30 -4.97
C ILE A 18 -6.14 -1.79 -6.29
N SER A 19 -5.69 -2.37 -7.39
CA SER A 19 -6.11 -2.03 -8.74
C SER A 19 -7.32 -2.87 -9.16
N SER A 20 -8.31 -2.24 -9.79
CA SER A 20 -9.44 -2.93 -10.41
C SER A 20 -10.02 -2.10 -11.56
N PRO A 21 -10.75 -2.69 -12.52
CA PRO A 21 -11.29 -1.93 -13.65
C PRO A 21 -12.22 -0.78 -13.22
N GLU A 22 -13.03 -1.02 -12.19
CA GLU A 22 -14.06 -0.12 -11.68
C GLU A 22 -14.24 -0.26 -10.16
N PHE A 23 -14.88 0.74 -9.54
CA PHE A 23 -15.31 0.62 -8.16
C PHE A 23 -16.45 -0.40 -8.05
N GLY A 24 -16.40 -1.29 -7.06
CA GLY A 24 -17.35 -2.40 -6.90
C GLY A 24 -16.87 -3.74 -7.46
N ASP A 25 -15.63 -3.84 -7.92
CA ASP A 25 -15.02 -5.14 -8.19
C ASP A 25 -14.97 -5.99 -6.91
N LYS A 26 -15.51 -7.22 -6.98
CA LYS A 26 -15.67 -8.09 -5.80
C LYS A 26 -14.37 -8.40 -5.09
N LYS A 27 -13.28 -8.66 -5.85
CA LYS A 27 -11.97 -8.96 -5.26
C LYS A 27 -11.38 -7.71 -4.61
N ALA A 28 -11.53 -6.55 -5.24
CA ALA A 28 -11.10 -5.28 -4.67
C ALA A 28 -11.84 -4.94 -3.37
N GLU A 29 -13.17 -5.10 -3.35
CA GLU A 29 -13.98 -4.89 -2.15
C GLU A 29 -13.60 -5.85 -1.02
N GLU A 30 -13.36 -7.12 -1.34
CA GLU A 30 -12.90 -8.11 -0.36
C GLU A 30 -11.52 -7.75 0.20
N GLN A 31 -10.55 -7.43 -0.66
CA GLN A 31 -9.21 -7.00 -0.25
C GLN A 31 -9.26 -5.75 0.64
N VAL A 32 -10.07 -4.77 0.26
CA VAL A 32 -10.32 -3.55 1.03
C VAL A 32 -10.91 -3.90 2.40
N ALA A 33 -11.93 -4.76 2.46
CA ALA A 33 -12.57 -5.15 3.71
C ALA A 33 -11.60 -5.86 4.67
N LEU A 34 -10.77 -6.78 4.15
CA LEU A 34 -9.76 -7.49 4.91
C LEU A 34 -8.74 -6.51 5.53
N LEU A 35 -8.21 -5.58 4.74
CA LEU A 35 -7.25 -4.58 5.23
C LEU A 35 -7.92 -3.59 6.19
N ARG A 36 -9.16 -3.18 5.91
CA ARG A 36 -9.94 -2.27 6.77
C ARG A 36 -10.25 -2.88 8.13
N SER A 37 -10.31 -4.20 8.24
CA SER A 37 -10.47 -4.90 9.52
C SER A 37 -9.22 -4.83 10.41
N GLN A 38 -8.06 -4.47 9.85
CA GLN A 38 -6.75 -4.45 10.50
C GLN A 38 -6.13 -3.04 10.49
N LYS A 39 -6.94 -1.99 10.65
CA LYS A 39 -6.48 -0.59 10.56
C LYS A 39 -5.36 -0.23 11.52
N ASP A 40 -5.41 -0.72 12.75
CA ASP A 40 -4.38 -0.43 13.74
C ASP A 40 -3.02 -1.04 13.33
N GLU A 41 -3.03 -2.27 12.82
CA GLU A 41 -1.84 -2.96 12.30
C GLU A 41 -1.26 -2.27 11.05
N LEU A 42 -2.12 -1.72 10.18
CA LEU A 42 -1.70 -0.90 9.04
C LEU A 42 -1.01 0.37 9.52
N LYS A 43 -1.61 1.07 10.48
CA LYS A 43 -1.08 2.33 11.03
C LYS A 43 0.26 2.11 11.72
N ASP A 44 0.39 1.06 12.52
CA ASP A 44 1.63 0.71 13.22
C ASP A 44 2.81 0.46 12.27
N ARG A 45 2.50 -0.06 11.08
CA ARG A 45 3.48 -0.35 10.01
C ARG A 45 3.61 0.75 8.96
N LYS A 46 2.97 1.92 9.20
CA LYS A 46 2.92 3.04 8.27
C LYS A 46 2.46 2.61 6.86
N LEU A 47 1.40 1.81 6.79
CA LEU A 47 0.80 1.32 5.55
C LEU A 47 -0.41 2.15 5.19
N ILE A 48 -0.40 2.74 3.99
CA ILE A 48 -1.53 3.44 3.38
C ILE A 48 -2.13 2.55 2.30
N VAL A 49 -3.46 2.53 2.20
CA VAL A 49 -4.19 1.76 1.19
C VAL A 49 -4.77 2.70 0.13
N TYR A 50 -4.46 2.42 -1.14
CA TYR A 50 -5.07 3.05 -2.30
C TYR A 50 -5.91 2.03 -3.07
N GLN A 51 -7.15 2.39 -3.39
CA GLN A 51 -7.96 1.68 -4.36
C GLN A 51 -7.92 2.47 -5.66
N VAL A 52 -7.37 1.91 -6.72
CA VAL A 52 -7.16 2.56 -8.02
C VAL A 52 -7.99 1.88 -9.09
N THR A 53 -8.65 2.69 -9.91
CA THR A 53 -9.47 2.24 -11.04
C THR A 53 -9.20 3.06 -12.28
N ASN A 54 -9.74 2.63 -13.42
CA ASN A 54 -9.69 3.42 -14.66
C ASN A 54 -10.42 4.77 -14.53
N HIS A 55 -11.30 4.94 -13.53
CA HIS A 55 -12.13 6.12 -13.36
C HIS A 55 -11.63 7.07 -12.26
N GLY A 56 -10.66 6.65 -11.45
CA GLY A 56 -10.22 7.40 -10.29
C GLY A 56 -9.60 6.52 -9.22
N TYR A 57 -9.20 7.13 -8.12
CA TYR A 57 -8.72 6.41 -6.95
C TYR A 57 -9.36 6.92 -5.66
N VAL A 58 -9.28 6.10 -4.61
CA VAL A 58 -9.68 6.41 -3.23
C VAL A 58 -8.55 5.99 -2.30
N GLU A 59 -8.21 6.83 -1.34
CA GLU A 59 -7.22 6.52 -0.30
C GLU A 59 -7.86 6.18 1.05
N ASN A 60 -7.15 5.41 1.89
CA ASN A 60 -7.44 5.14 3.30
C ASN A 60 -8.91 4.78 3.62
N PHE A 61 -9.55 4.03 2.72
CA PHE A 61 -10.94 3.59 2.87
C PHE A 61 -12.00 4.74 2.87
N GLY A 62 -11.66 5.93 2.32
CA GLY A 62 -12.55 7.11 2.12
C GLY A 62 -11.95 8.42 2.66
N TRP A 63 -12.25 9.63 2.15
CA TRP A 63 -13.40 10.14 1.38
C TRP A 63 -12.96 10.98 0.17
N GLY A 64 -13.41 10.61 -1.03
CA GLY A 64 -13.22 11.38 -2.26
C GLY A 64 -12.72 10.48 -3.38
N ILE A 65 -13.48 10.41 -4.48
CA ILE A 65 -12.95 9.87 -5.74
C ILE A 65 -12.12 11.01 -6.30
N GLU A 66 -10.80 10.87 -6.25
CA GLU A 66 -9.94 11.79 -6.98
C GLU A 66 -9.90 11.33 -8.45
N PRO A 67 -10.21 12.23 -9.41
CA PRO A 67 -10.11 11.88 -10.82
C PRO A 67 -8.67 11.49 -11.12
N SER A 68 -8.46 10.28 -11.65
CA SER A 68 -7.11 9.82 -11.92
C SER A 68 -6.52 10.66 -13.06
N VAL A 69 -5.27 11.09 -12.89
CA VAL A 69 -4.45 11.56 -14.00
C VAL A 69 -4.15 10.33 -14.83
N ARG A 70 -4.96 10.06 -15.87
CA ARG A 70 -4.81 9.01 -16.89
C ARG A 70 -3.59 8.13 -16.65
N THR A 71 -3.77 7.00 -15.96
CA THR A 71 -2.73 5.97 -15.93
C THR A 71 -2.50 5.55 -17.38
N GLN A 72 -1.24 5.53 -17.82
CA GLN A 72 -0.90 5.24 -19.23
C GLN A 72 -1.32 3.82 -19.65
N SER A 73 -1.61 2.96 -18.67
CA SER A 73 -2.09 1.60 -18.86
C SER A 73 -3.50 1.45 -18.30
N LYS A 74 -4.36 0.81 -19.11
CA LYS A 74 -5.70 0.39 -18.71
C LYS A 74 -5.59 -0.73 -17.68
N ILE A 75 -6.41 -0.66 -16.62
CA ILE A 75 -6.55 -1.73 -15.63
C ILE A 75 -7.63 -2.68 -16.15
N ASP A 76 -7.22 -3.88 -16.58
CA ASP A 76 -8.11 -4.89 -17.15
C ASP A 76 -8.57 -5.95 -16.14
N GLY A 77 -8.03 -5.93 -14.91
CA GLY A 77 -8.39 -6.89 -13.86
C GLY A 77 -7.97 -6.46 -12.46
N PHE A 78 -8.29 -7.31 -11.47
CA PHE A 78 -7.87 -7.11 -10.09
C PHE A 78 -6.37 -7.39 -9.93
N TYR A 79 -5.68 -6.51 -9.23
CA TYR A 79 -4.29 -6.71 -8.81
C TYR A 79 -4.00 -5.96 -7.52
N VAL A 80 -3.22 -6.55 -6.61
CA VAL A 80 -2.76 -5.90 -5.39
C VAL A 80 -1.25 -5.83 -5.35
N THR A 81 -0.71 -4.66 -5.05
CA THR A 81 0.74 -4.41 -5.02
C THR A 81 1.13 -3.74 -3.70
N LEU A 82 2.24 -4.15 -3.10
CA LEU A 82 2.89 -3.46 -1.99
C LEU A 82 4.14 -2.73 -2.49
N ILE A 83 4.19 -1.43 -2.23
CA ILE A 83 5.34 -0.57 -2.45
C ILE A 83 6.01 -0.26 -1.11
N GLY A 84 7.32 -0.50 -1.03
CA GLY A 84 8.12 -0.24 0.17
C GLY A 84 8.43 1.25 0.38
N LEU A 85 9.03 1.58 1.53
CA LEU A 85 9.48 2.95 1.84
C LEU A 85 10.50 3.49 0.83
N ASP A 86 11.28 2.58 0.23
CA ASP A 86 12.24 2.88 -0.83
C ASP A 86 11.60 3.12 -2.21
N GLY A 87 10.27 2.99 -2.32
CA GLY A 87 9.51 3.24 -3.55
C GLY A 87 9.55 2.09 -4.57
N THR A 88 10.16 0.94 -4.24
CA THR A 88 10.14 -0.23 -5.11
C THR A 88 8.98 -1.18 -4.79
N GLU A 89 8.52 -1.90 -5.81
CA GLU A 89 7.58 -3.01 -5.65
C GLU A 89 8.21 -4.12 -4.81
N LYS A 90 7.51 -4.53 -3.75
CA LYS A 90 7.91 -5.59 -2.82
C LYS A 90 7.10 -6.86 -3.01
N PHE A 91 5.87 -6.71 -3.45
CA PHE A 91 4.94 -7.81 -3.62
C PHE A 91 3.85 -7.41 -4.59
N SER A 92 3.35 -8.37 -5.34
CA SER A 92 2.29 -8.16 -6.29
C SER A 92 1.52 -9.46 -6.58
N SER A 93 0.19 -9.41 -6.65
CA SER A 93 -0.69 -10.58 -6.77
C SER A 93 -2.00 -10.27 -7.50
N GLU A 94 -2.47 -11.21 -8.33
CA GLU A 94 -3.78 -11.18 -9.01
C GLU A 94 -4.91 -11.82 -8.16
N ASN A 95 -4.60 -12.19 -6.90
CA ASN A 95 -5.52 -12.82 -5.96
C ASN A 95 -5.68 -11.98 -4.69
N VAL A 96 -6.80 -12.19 -4.00
CA VAL A 96 -7.04 -11.56 -2.71
C VAL A 96 -6.09 -12.17 -1.69
N GLU A 97 -5.35 -11.31 -1.00
CA GLU A 97 -4.33 -11.67 -0.03
C GLU A 97 -4.77 -11.33 1.39
N GLN A 98 -4.40 -12.22 2.32
CA GLN A 98 -4.63 -11.98 3.74
C GLN A 98 -3.75 -10.81 4.23
N PRO A 99 -4.23 -9.97 5.17
CA PRO A 99 -3.45 -8.87 5.74
C PRO A 99 -2.09 -9.31 6.28
N ALA A 100 -2.04 -10.51 6.88
CA ALA A 100 -0.82 -11.11 7.39
C ALA A 100 0.28 -11.30 6.32
N THR A 101 -0.08 -11.52 5.04
CA THR A 101 0.89 -11.61 3.94
C THR A 101 1.69 -10.31 3.83
N PHE A 102 1.00 -9.17 3.84
CA PHE A 102 1.65 -7.85 3.76
C PHE A 102 2.45 -7.54 5.04
N PHE A 103 1.88 -7.82 6.21
CA PHE A 103 2.53 -7.52 7.49
C PHE A 103 3.81 -8.32 7.68
N ASN A 104 3.76 -9.63 7.46
CA ASN A 104 4.95 -10.49 7.57
C ASN A 104 6.05 -10.06 6.60
N LEU A 105 5.66 -9.65 5.38
CA LEU A 105 6.61 -9.16 4.41
C LEU A 105 7.26 -7.85 4.88
N VAL A 106 6.47 -6.90 5.40
CA VAL A 106 6.97 -5.63 5.96
C VAL A 106 7.88 -5.88 7.16
N ASP A 107 7.49 -6.77 8.06
CA ASP A 107 8.24 -7.12 9.29
C ASP A 107 9.57 -7.82 8.97
N SER A 108 9.69 -8.47 7.81
CA SER A 108 10.95 -9.02 7.33
C SER A 108 11.97 -7.97 6.83
N MET A 109 11.51 -6.75 6.51
CA MET A 109 12.35 -5.72 5.89
C MET A 109 13.33 -5.08 6.90
N PRO A 110 14.59 -4.80 6.50
CA PRO A 110 15.59 -4.23 7.39
C PRO A 110 15.20 -2.86 7.96
N MET A 111 14.52 -2.03 7.17
CA MET A 111 14.01 -0.73 7.60
C MET A 111 13.01 -0.83 8.76
N ARG A 112 12.19 -1.88 8.79
CA ARG A 112 11.25 -2.10 9.90
C ARG A 112 11.99 -2.36 11.22
N LYS A 113 13.14 -3.01 11.17
CA LYS A 113 14.02 -3.21 12.34
C LYS A 113 14.68 -1.92 12.79
N GLU A 114 14.88 -0.95 11.91
CA GLU A 114 15.40 0.39 12.26
C GLU A 114 14.31 1.23 12.93
N GLU A 115 13.08 1.21 12.39
CA GLU A 115 11.93 1.90 13.00
C GLU A 115 11.67 1.47 14.44
N LEU A 116 11.78 0.17 14.72
CA LEU A 116 11.60 -0.34 16.08
C LEU A 116 12.72 0.09 17.03
N ARG A 117 13.95 0.27 16.53
CA ARG A 117 15.12 0.73 17.32
C ARG A 117 15.10 2.23 17.60
N GLU A 118 14.46 3.03 16.74
CA GLU A 118 14.32 4.48 16.94
C GLU A 118 13.22 4.85 17.95
N ASN A 119 12.31 3.91 18.25
CA ASN A 119 11.22 4.08 19.22
C ASN A 119 11.53 3.51 20.63
N GLU A 120 12.75 3.02 20.87
CA GLU A 120 13.26 2.63 22.21
C GLU A 120 14.03 3.78 22.88
#